data_AF-A0A497M3Q7-F1
#
_entry.id   AF-A0A497M3Q7-F1
#
_cell.length_a   1.000
_cell.length_b   1.000
_cell.length_c   1.000
_cell.angle_alpha   90.00
_cell.angle_beta   90.00
_cell.angle_gamma   90.00
#
_symmetry.space_group_name_H-M   'P 1'
#
loop_
_entity.id
_entity.type
_entity.pdbx_description
1 polymer ?
#
loop_
_entity_poly.entity_id
_entity_poly.type
_entity_poly.pdbx_seq_one_letter_code
_entity_poly.pdbx_strand_id
1 'polypeptide(L)' 'MSKKKERWGVVHIYSSYNNTLVHLTDLSGAETIARASGGMFVKA' A
#
# COMPACT_ATOMS: atom_id res chain seq x y z
N MET A 1 20.37 -23.84 2.96
CA MET A 1 19.76 -22.60 2.45
C MET A 1 19.01 -21.92 3.59
N SER A 2 19.39 -20.70 3.97
CA SER A 2 18.73 -19.96 5.06
C SER A 2 17.33 -19.53 4.61
N LYS A 3 16.28 -19.96 5.32
CA LYS A 3 14.90 -19.51 5.05
C LYS A 3 14.79 -18.03 5.41
N LYS A 4 14.63 -17.14 4.41
CA LYS A 4 14.25 -15.75 4.66
C LYS A 4 12.92 -15.73 5.40
N LYS A 5 12.84 -14.98 6.50
CA LYS A 5 11.57 -14.69 7.16
C LYS A 5 10.72 -13.84 6.23
N GLU A 6 9.62 -14.39 5.75
CA GLU A 6 8.58 -13.65 5.04
C GLU A 6 7.92 -12.67 6.01
N ARG A 7 7.76 -11.41 5.59
CA ARG A 7 7.06 -10.37 6.35
C ARG A 7 5.72 -10.12 5.66
N TRP A 8 4.65 -10.16 6.43
CA TRP A 8 3.29 -9.95 5.96
C TRP A 8 2.85 -8.53 6.30
N GLY A 9 2.01 -7.95 5.44
CA GLY A 9 1.38 -6.65 5.64
C GLY A 9 0.01 -6.62 4.95
N VAL A 10 -0.76 -5.57 5.22
CA VAL A 10 -2.11 -5.40 4.67
C VAL A 10 -2.10 -4.25 3.68
N VAL A 11 -2.64 -4.49 2.48
CA VAL A 11 -2.79 -3.44 1.46
C VAL A 11 -4.25 -3.05 1.37
N HIS A 12 -4.55 -1.81 1.76
CA HIS A 12 -5.83 -1.17 1.59
C HIS A 12 -5.87 -0.49 0.21
N ILE A 13 -6.75 -0.97 -0.66
CA ILE A 13 -6.98 -0.40 -1.99
C ILE A 13 -8.33 0.31 -1.97
N TYR A 14 -8.30 1.63 -2.08
CA TYR A 14 -9.50 2.42 -2.27
C TYR A 14 -9.56 2.89 -3.73
N SER A 15 -10.59 2.46 -4.44
CA SER A 15 -10.80 2.79 -5.85
C SER A 15 -12.09 3.60 -5.98
N SER A 16 -11.98 4.81 -6.53
CA SER A 16 -13.11 5.68 -6.87
C SER A 16 -13.03 6.10 -8.33
N TYR A 17 -14.10 6.72 -8.83
CA TYR A 17 -14.17 7.19 -10.22
C TYR A 17 -13.07 8.19 -10.60
N ASN A 18 -12.51 8.91 -9.62
CA ASN A 18 -11.54 9.99 -9.84
C ASN A 18 -10.11 9.63 -9.44
N ASN A 19 -9.90 8.56 -8.67
CA ASN A 19 -8.56 8.18 -8.23
C ASN A 19 -8.52 6.77 -7.65
N THR A 20 -7.31 6.20 -7.61
CA THR A 20 -7.01 4.97 -6.87
C THR A 20 -5.97 5.29 -5.82
N LEU A 21 -6.25 4.92 -4.57
CA LEU A 21 -5.34 5.05 -3.43
C LEU A 21 -4.90 3.64 -3.02
N VAL A 22 -3.59 3.45 -2.90
CA VAL A 22 -2.98 2.22 -2.42
C VAL A 22 -2.24 2.55 -1.13
N HIS A 23 -2.63 1.92 -0.03
CA HIS A 23 -2.09 2.18 1.30
C HIS A 23 -1.69 0.86 1.96
N LEU A 24 -0.39 0.67 2.13
CA LEU A 24 0.21 -0.49 2.78
C LEU A 24 0.44 -0.18 4.27
N THR A 25 -0.06 -1.05 5.13
CA THR A 25 0.09 -1.00 6.58
C THR A 25 0.68 -2.30 7.11
N ASP A 26 1.15 -2.26 8.35
CA ASP A 26 1.45 -3.47 9.12
C ASP A 26 0.15 -4.25 9.45
N LEU A 27 0.28 -5.43 10.06
CA LEU A 27 -0.87 -6.29 10.36
C LEU A 27 -1.89 -5.65 11.33
N SER A 28 -1.46 -4.71 12.18
CA SER A 28 -2.36 -3.98 13.07
C SER A 28 -3.13 -2.86 12.37
N GLY A 29 -2.65 -2.40 11.21
CA GLY A 29 -3.19 -1.25 10.50
C GLY A 29 -2.82 0.11 11.11
N ALA A 30 -2.07 0.13 12.22
CA ALA A 30 -1.73 1.36 12.94
C ALA A 30 -0.51 2.07 12.33
N GLU A 31 0.43 1.32 11.75
CA GLU A 31 1.64 1.87 11.14
C GLU A 31 1.56 1.81 9.62
N THR A 32 1.75 2.97 9.00
CA THR A 32 1.80 3.09 7.54
C THR A 32 3.20 2.79 7.05
N ILE A 33 3.32 1.78 6.17
CA ILE A 33 4.60 1.40 5.57
C ILE A 33 4.81 2.15 4.26
N ALA A 34 3.78 2.22 3.42
CA ALA A 34 3.85 2.91 2.13
C ALA A 34 2.46 3.39 1.71
N ARG A 35 2.42 4.50 0.96
CA ARG A 35 1.19 5.02 0.36
C ARG A 35 1.48 5.59 -1.02
N ALA A 36 0.61 5.26 -1.96
CA ALA A 36 0.68 5.73 -3.34
C ALA A 36 -0.73 6.06 -3.85
N SER A 37 -0.83 6.92 -4.86
CA SER A 37 -2.10 7.24 -5.52
C SER A 37 -1.93 7.32 -7.02
N GLY A 38 -2.99 7.04 -7.78
CA GLY A 38 -2.99 7.16 -9.24
C GLY A 38 -2.55 8.57 -9.71
N GLY A 39 -3.02 9.60 -9.00
CA GLY A 39 -2.62 10.99 -9.23
C GLY A 39 -1.11 11.27 -9.14
N MET A 40 -0.35 10.48 -8.37
CA MET A 40 1.11 10.66 -8.25
C MET A 40 1.89 10.18 -9.46
N PHE A 41 1.30 9.33 -10.31
CA PHE A 41 1.97 8.73 -11.46
C PHE A 41 1.58 9.38 -12.80
N VAL A 42 0.63 10.33 -12.77
CA VAL A 42 0.18 11.06 -13.95
C VAL A 42 0.74 12.48 -13.93
N LYS A 43 0.84 13.10 -15.11
CA LYS A 43 1.20 14.52 -15.22
C LYS A 43 -0.04 15.37 -14.96
N ALA A 44 0.19 16.58 -14.43
CA ALA A 44 -0.84 17.60 -14.29
C ALA A 44 -1.29 18.11 -15.67
#